data_AF-A0A7C7L1W7-F1
#
_entry.id   AF-A0A7C7L1W7-F1
#
_cell.length_a   1.000
_cell.length_b   1.000
_cell.length_c   1.000
_cell.angle_alpha   90.00
_cell.angle_beta   90.00
_cell.angle_gamma   90.00
#
_symmetry.space_group_name_H-M   'P 1'
#
loop_
_entity.id
_entity.type
_entity.pdbx_description
1 polymer ?
#
loop_
_entity_poly.entity_id
_entity_poly.type
_entity_poly.pdbx_seq_one_letter_code
_entity_poly.pdbx_strand_id
1 'polypeptide(L)' 'MDVHTLSRLEFDKVRELAAGYACSPLGEERVRALKPSDDIDEVEARLQGTSEMPDLLRFDEPLPLGSI' A
#
# COMPACT_ATOMS: atom_id res chain seq x y z
N MET A 1 6.45 -16.45 -6.48
CA MET A 1 5.05 -16.63 -6.91
C MET A 1 4.93 -16.66 -8.43
N ASP A 2 3.97 -17.44 -8.95
CA ASP A 2 3.68 -17.59 -10.38
C ASP A 2 2.81 -16.45 -10.94
N VAL A 3 3.16 -15.90 -12.10
CA VAL A 3 2.50 -14.71 -12.69
C VAL A 3 1.06 -14.99 -13.11
N HIS A 4 0.78 -16.20 -13.62
CA HIS A 4 -0.57 -16.58 -14.03
C HIS A 4 -1.51 -16.64 -12.81
N THR A 5 -1.03 -17.18 -11.70
CA THR A 5 -1.74 -17.22 -10.43
C THR A 5 -2.06 -15.80 -9.92
N LEU A 6 -1.08 -14.89 -9.95
CA LEU A 6 -1.29 -13.51 -9.51
C LEU A 6 -2.32 -12.76 -10.36
N SER A 7 -2.34 -13.01 -11.67
CA SER A 7 -3.34 -12.45 -12.58
C SER A 7 -4.74 -13.02 -12.32
N ARG A 8 -4.86 -14.33 -12.05
CA ARG A 8 -6.17 -14.94 -11.70
C ARG A 8 -6.72 -14.47 -10.36
N LEU A 9 -5.83 -14.10 -9.43
CA LEU A 9 -6.19 -13.48 -8.15
C LEU A 9 -6.37 -11.97 -8.25
N GLU A 10 -6.19 -11.40 -9.44
CA GLU A 10 -6.44 -9.99 -9.76
C GLU A 10 -5.62 -8.99 -8.91
N PHE A 11 -4.38 -9.37 -8.53
CA PHE A 11 -3.49 -8.50 -7.76
C PHE A 11 -3.13 -7.20 -8.50
N ASP A 12 -3.15 -7.19 -9.83
CA ASP A 12 -3.06 -5.98 -10.64
C ASP A 12 -4.20 -5.00 -10.35
N LYS A 13 -5.45 -5.48 -10.29
CA LYS A 13 -6.59 -4.61 -10.02
C LYS A 13 -6.56 -4.03 -8.61
N VAL A 14 -6.15 -4.84 -7.62
CA VAL A 14 -5.99 -4.37 -6.24
C VAL A 14 -4.94 -3.26 -6.14
N ARG A 15 -3.81 -3.41 -6.84
CA ARG A 15 -2.76 -2.38 -6.88
C ARG A 15 -3.22 -1.11 -7.56
N GLU A 16 -3.96 -1.20 -8.67
CA GLU A 16 -4.51 -0.01 -9.33
C GLU A 16 -5.55 0.70 -8.45
N LEU A 17 -6.41 -0.05 -7.77
CA LEU A 17 -7.36 0.53 -6.80
C LEU A 17 -6.63 1.28 -5.68
N ALA A 18 -5.62 0.64 -5.08
CA ALA A 18 -4.84 1.26 -4.02
C ALA A 18 -4.03 2.48 -4.51
N ALA A 19 -3.47 2.41 -5.72
CA ALA A 19 -2.74 3.53 -6.32
C ALA A 19 -3.64 4.75 -6.50
N GLY A 20 -4.93 4.55 -6.83
CA GLY A 20 -5.92 5.64 -6.93
C GLY A 20 -6.15 6.44 -5.64
N TYR A 21 -5.71 5.94 -4.49
CA TYR A 21 -5.77 6.64 -3.20
C TYR A 21 -4.46 7.33 -2.80
N ALA A 22 -3.38 7.20 -3.59
CA ALA A 22 -2.12 7.84 -3.27
C ALA A 22 -2.18 9.37 -3.47
N CYS A 23 -1.55 10.13 -2.58
CA CYS A 23 -1.58 11.59 -2.63
C CYS A 23 -0.55 12.21 -3.60
N SER A 24 0.24 11.40 -4.31
CA SER A 24 1.24 11.90 -5.26
C SER A 24 1.53 10.89 -6.37
N PRO A 25 1.95 11.34 -7.57
CA PRO A 25 2.34 10.45 -8.67
C PRO A 25 3.44 9.46 -8.28
N LEU A 26 4.39 9.88 -7.44
CA LEU A 26 5.44 9.00 -6.90
C LEU A 26 4.85 7.92 -5.98
N GLY A 27 3.85 8.28 -5.18
CA GLY A 27 3.11 7.33 -4.35
C GLY A 27 2.36 6.31 -5.21
N GLU A 28 1.68 6.75 -6.26
CA GLU A 28 0.98 5.86 -7.18
C GLU A 28 1.94 4.86 -7.83
N GLU A 29 3.09 5.33 -8.35
CA GLU A 29 4.11 4.49 -8.96
C GLU A 29 4.61 3.42 -7.97
N ARG A 30 4.89 3.83 -6.72
CA ARG A 30 5.32 2.90 -5.66
C ARG A 30 4.27 1.85 -5.36
N VAL A 31 2.99 2.22 -5.30
CA VAL A 31 1.90 1.27 -5.04
C VAL A 31 1.73 0.29 -6.21
N ARG A 32 1.80 0.76 -7.47
CA ARG A 32 1.74 -0.12 -8.66
C ARG A 32 2.91 -1.10 -8.72
N ALA A 33 4.10 -0.69 -8.24
CA ALA A 33 5.29 -1.51 -8.21
C ALA A 33 5.29 -2.58 -7.10
N LEU A 34 4.34 -2.54 -6.15
CA LEU A 34 4.24 -3.54 -5.08
C LEU A 34 4.07 -4.95 -5.66
N LYS A 35 4.70 -5.91 -4.97
CA LYS A 35 4.56 -7.34 -5.23
C LYS A 35 3.94 -7.98 -3.98
N PRO A 36 3.03 -8.95 -4.16
CA PRO A 36 2.57 -9.75 -3.04
C PRO A 36 3.77 -10.46 -2.40
N SER A 37 3.68 -10.69 -1.10
CA SER A 37 4.65 -11.47 -0.34
C SER A 37 3.98 -12.72 0.24
N ASP A 38 4.72 -13.82 0.26
CA ASP A 38 4.40 -15.07 0.95
C ASP A 38 5.16 -15.22 2.28
N ASP A 39 5.98 -14.22 2.63
CA ASP A 39 6.63 -14.09 3.92
C ASP A 39 5.69 -13.39 4.91
N ILE A 40 5.32 -14.09 5.97
CA ILE A 40 4.38 -13.59 6.98
C ILE A 40 4.93 -12.37 7.72
N ASP A 41 6.24 -12.34 8.01
CA ASP A 41 6.86 -11.25 8.77
C ASP A 41 6.83 -9.95 7.95
N GLU A 42 7.06 -10.07 6.63
CA GLU A 42 6.98 -8.94 5.71
C GLU A 42 5.53 -8.42 5.57
N VAL A 43 4.55 -9.33 5.52
CA VAL A 43 3.13 -8.97 5.46
C VAL A 43 2.70 -8.24 6.73
N GLU A 44 3.03 -8.77 7.91
CA GLU A 44 2.71 -8.15 9.19
C GLU A 44 3.32 -6.77 9.34
N ALA A 45 4.61 -6.61 9.00
CA ALA A 45 5.29 -5.32 9.07
C ALA A 45 4.63 -4.26 8.16
N ARG A 46 4.22 -4.64 6.94
CA ARG A 46 3.53 -3.73 6.00
C ARG A 46 2.13 -3.35 6.47
N LEU A 47 1.38 -4.32 7.00
CA LEU A 47 0.04 -4.08 7.53
C LEU A 47 0.08 -3.20 8.78
N GLN A 48 1.04 -3.43 9.67
CA GLN A 48 1.25 -2.61 10.85
C GLN A 48 1.47 -1.14 10.47
N GLY A 49 2.42 -0.86 9.56
CA GLY A 49 2.65 0.52 9.10
C GLY A 49 1.45 1.16 8.41
N THR A 50 0.56 0.37 7.80
CA THR A 50 -0.70 0.88 7.22
C THR A 50 -1.74 1.20 8.31
N SER A 51 -1.81 0.36 9.35
CA SER A 51 -2.77 0.51 10.45
C SER A 51 -2.48 1.68 11.38
N GLU A 52 -1.25 2.20 11.40
CA GLU A 52 -0.85 3.36 12.19
C GLU A 52 -1.39 4.68 11.60
N MET A 53 -1.62 4.74 10.29
CA MET A 53 -2.04 5.99 9.61
C MET A 53 -3.39 6.54 10.09
N PRO A 54 -4.46 5.73 10.27
CA PRO A 54 -5.70 6.18 10.88
C PRO A 54 -5.53 6.78 12.29
N ASP A 55 -4.61 6.24 13.09
CA ASP A 55 -4.34 6.76 14.43
C ASP A 55 -3.67 8.15 14.33
N LEU A 56 -2.67 8.32 13.46
CA LEU A 56 -2.05 9.63 13.20
C LEU A 56 -3.09 10.66 12.73
N LEU A 57 -4.00 10.27 11.84
CA LEU A 57 -5.11 11.11 11.37
C LEU A 57 -6.10 11.44 12.49
N ARG A 58 -6.31 10.53 13.44
CA ARG A 58 -7.26 10.70 14.55
C ARG A 58 -6.73 11.64 15.63
N PHE A 59 -5.42 11.68 15.84
CA PHE A 59 -4.77 12.49 16.87
C PHE A 59 -4.31 13.87 16.36
N ASP A 60 -4.67 14.25 15.13
CA ASP A 60 -4.28 15.52 14.48
C ASP A 60 -2.75 15.69 14.46
N GLU A 61 -2.02 14.57 14.44
CA GLU A 61 -0.56 14.59 14.40
C GLU A 61 -0.09 15.06 13.02
N PRO A 62 0.94 15.93 12.95
CA PRO A 62 1.49 16.37 11.68
C PRO A 62 1.98 15.16 10.89
N LEU A 63 1.32 14.87 9.77
CA LEU A 63 1.76 13.80 8.89
C LEU A 63 3.14 14.16 8.31
N PRO A 64 4.06 13.21 8.17
CA PRO A 64 5.32 13.40 7.44
C PRO A 64 5.10 13.49 5.92
N LEU A 65 3.88 13.82 5.51
CA LEU A 65 3.47 14.12 4.15
C LEU A 65 3.34 15.64 4.14
N GLY A 66 4.32 16.34 3.56
CA GLY A 66 4.29 17.81 3.48
C GLY A 66 2.93 18.32 2.99
N SER A 67 2.54 19.53 3.40
CA SER A 67 1.23 20.14 3.16
C SER A 67 0.59 19.71 1.82
N ILE A 68 -0.38 18.80 1.89
CA ILE A 68 -1.23 18.37 0.77
C ILE A 68 -2.31 19.42 0.57
#